data_AF-A0A970A4P0-F1
#
_entry.id   AF-A0A970A4P0-F1
#
_cell.length_a   1.000
_cell.length_b   1.000
_cell.length_c   1.000
_cell.angle_alpha   90.00
_cell.angle_beta   90.00
_cell.angle_gamma   90.00
#
_symmetry.space_group_name_H-M   'P 1'
#
loop_
_entity.id
_entity.type
_entity.pdbx_description
1 polymer ?
#
loop_
_entity_poly.entity_id
_entity_poly.type
_entity_poly.pdbx_seq_one_letter_code
_entity_poly.pdbx_strand_id
1 'polypeptide(L)'
;MNGKKLLSTILLSLLLILTGCANSDKAVNENQKAEDAAVVIKDNNSSYLEDEGKIHEPTPWAGKDSAGTNDHEEQDLTGDNTGQNKADESKDNNETQKTQDAHEKGTEEILKINGLVRVQEIDPDIVVELRYATENNFTGKKVYPNDVCVLRETTALKLADANRELMEMGYRIKVWDAYRPVYVQRIFWEIVPDSRYVANPDKGGSKHNRGTAVDVTLVDMEGNELEMPSGFDDFTGKGSRNNKNMSENARRNMELLTDVMVRNGFTTISTEWWHFNDSDSDKYDIIDVNLEEFLQGDISAGGQNSNSGLCLSALNNMKDIIGDSRQVIFACTDSLETSRAEVHTFEKENGQWKKVFDPMKAVIGSGGFSYNKTEGDKKSPVGAFPVFRCFGRHENPGTRLIYTKFNDGDYWVDDVNSPYYNTYQKGPACGRWNSAEDLYGTGEPYKYFIVIEYNTKERVAGTGSAIFMHIWRGEDMPTAGCTAVSEKDLLKIMKWLDPSLNPLILQFPVEHIQQFIS
;
A
#
# COMPACT_ATOMS: atom_id res chain seq x y z
N MET A 1 -39.65 -60.12 -5.80
CA MET A 1 -41.03 -60.00 -5.28
C MET A 1 -40.94 -59.40 -3.88
N ASN A 2 -40.97 -58.07 -3.78
CA ASN A 2 -42.17 -57.23 -3.67
C ASN A 2 -42.81 -57.31 -2.28
N GLY A 3 -42.95 -56.15 -1.63
CA GLY A 3 -44.18 -55.89 -0.90
C GLY A 3 -44.08 -55.01 0.34
N LYS A 4 -44.16 -53.69 0.13
CA LYS A 4 -44.93 -52.75 0.97
C LYS A 4 -44.47 -52.55 2.42
N LYS A 5 -43.58 -51.58 2.63
CA LYS A 5 -43.66 -50.60 3.74
C LYS A 5 -43.04 -49.27 3.30
N LEU A 6 -43.76 -48.50 2.49
CA LEU A 6 -43.50 -47.08 2.26
C LEU A 6 -44.80 -46.44 1.75
N LEU A 7 -45.69 -46.03 2.66
CA LEU A 7 -46.86 -45.17 2.39
C LEU A 7 -47.63 -44.95 3.71
N SER A 8 -47.16 -44.04 4.56
CA SER A 8 -48.00 -43.31 5.54
C SER A 8 -47.16 -42.27 6.30
N THR A 9 -46.60 -41.26 5.61
CA THR A 9 -46.18 -40.00 6.27
C THR A 9 -45.93 -38.81 5.34
N ILE A 10 -46.31 -38.88 4.06
CA ILE A 10 -46.21 -37.73 3.13
C ILE A 10 -47.54 -37.60 2.39
N LEU A 11 -48.56 -37.13 3.09
CA LEU A 11 -49.77 -36.57 2.48
C LEU A 11 -50.57 -35.76 3.51
N LEU A 12 -49.93 -34.81 4.21
CA LEU A 12 -50.66 -33.81 5.01
C LEU A 12 -49.81 -32.55 5.26
N SER A 13 -49.28 -31.95 4.18
CA SER A 13 -48.73 -30.59 4.21
C SER A 13 -48.81 -29.89 2.84
N LEU A 14 -49.69 -30.39 1.96
CA LEU A 14 -49.95 -29.81 0.63
C LEU A 14 -51.43 -29.42 0.50
N LEU A 15 -51.98 -28.71 1.49
CA LEU A 15 -53.28 -28.04 1.36
C LEU A 15 -53.50 -27.00 2.48
N LEU A 16 -52.67 -25.96 2.54
CA LEU A 16 -52.93 -24.73 3.33
C LEU A 16 -51.95 -23.59 2.96
N ILE A 17 -51.84 -23.26 1.66
CA ILE A 17 -51.32 -21.95 1.22
C ILE A 17 -52.16 -21.49 0.02
N LEU A 18 -53.45 -21.30 0.26
CA LEU A 18 -54.34 -20.53 -0.61
C LEU A 18 -55.42 -19.94 0.30
N THR A 19 -55.08 -18.84 0.97
CA THR A 19 -55.93 -17.76 1.52
C THR A 19 -55.17 -17.08 2.66
N GLY A 20 -54.86 -15.78 2.53
CA GLY A 20 -54.30 -15.05 3.67
C GLY A 20 -53.59 -13.73 3.39
N CYS A 21 -54.03 -12.93 2.41
CA CYS A 21 -53.71 -11.50 2.40
C CYS A 21 -54.79 -10.77 3.20
N ALA A 22 -54.53 -10.44 4.48
CA ALA A 22 -55.20 -9.36 5.21
C ALA A 22 -54.59 -9.13 6.61
N ASN A 23 -54.16 -7.89 6.86
CA ASN A 23 -54.23 -7.11 8.11
C ASN A 23 -53.55 -7.60 9.42
N SER A 24 -52.61 -6.77 9.90
CA SER A 24 -52.73 -5.83 11.06
C SER A 24 -51.62 -5.93 12.11
N ASP A 25 -50.88 -4.81 12.25
CA ASP A 25 -50.55 -4.03 13.45
C ASP A 25 -50.33 -4.67 14.84
N LYS A 26 -49.25 -4.16 15.46
CA LYS A 26 -48.93 -3.97 16.89
C LYS A 26 -48.51 -5.20 17.73
N ALA A 27 -47.25 -5.18 18.15
CA ALA A 27 -46.89 -5.17 19.58
C ALA A 27 -45.43 -4.74 19.79
N VAL A 28 -45.22 -3.94 20.84
CA VAL A 28 -43.97 -3.35 21.31
C VAL A 28 -43.53 -4.13 22.56
N ASN A 29 -42.20 -4.28 22.74
CA ASN A 29 -41.42 -3.98 23.95
C ASN A 29 -40.48 -5.08 24.52
N GLU A 30 -39.38 -4.56 25.09
CA GLU A 30 -38.51 -5.07 26.17
C GLU A 30 -37.08 -5.59 25.86
N ASN A 31 -36.12 -4.64 25.89
CA ASN A 31 -34.92 -4.56 26.78
C ASN A 31 -34.36 -5.85 27.43
N GLN A 32 -33.03 -6.08 27.33
CA GLN A 32 -32.00 -5.64 28.31
C GLN A 32 -30.72 -6.53 28.38
N LYS A 33 -29.54 -5.87 28.41
CA LYS A 33 -28.25 -6.20 29.08
C LYS A 33 -27.45 -7.48 28.71
N ALA A 34 -26.16 -7.27 28.41
CA ALA A 34 -25.03 -7.75 29.24
C ALA A 34 -23.69 -7.12 28.80
N GLU A 35 -23.09 -6.33 29.70
CA GLU A 35 -21.65 -6.03 29.76
C GLU A 35 -20.94 -7.08 30.63
N ASP A 36 -19.60 -7.03 30.59
CA ASP A 36 -18.59 -7.65 31.47
C ASP A 36 -17.97 -8.99 31.04
N ALA A 37 -16.68 -8.92 30.66
CA ALA A 37 -15.62 -9.75 31.25
C ALA A 37 -14.22 -9.24 30.86
N ALA A 38 -13.48 -8.68 31.82
CA ALA A 38 -12.03 -8.52 31.79
C ALA A 38 -11.46 -9.15 33.07
N VAL A 39 -10.62 -10.20 32.98
CA VAL A 39 -9.73 -10.68 34.06
C VAL A 39 -8.50 -11.44 33.49
N VAL A 40 -7.33 -10.79 33.60
CA VAL A 40 -5.99 -11.20 34.09
C VAL A 40 -5.63 -12.70 34.31
N ILE A 41 -4.49 -13.16 33.77
CA ILE A 41 -3.50 -14.12 34.37
C ILE A 41 -2.11 -13.79 33.74
N LYS A 42 -1.17 -13.11 34.43
CA LYS A 42 -0.04 -13.54 35.31
C LYS A 42 1.13 -14.32 34.68
N ASP A 43 2.31 -13.80 35.00
CA ASP A 43 3.69 -14.25 34.76
C ASP A 43 3.98 -15.73 35.04
N ASN A 44 4.99 -16.26 34.33
CA ASN A 44 5.93 -17.23 34.89
C ASN A 44 7.31 -17.09 34.25
N ASN A 45 8.31 -16.97 35.13
CA ASN A 45 9.73 -16.86 34.86
C ASN A 45 10.43 -18.17 35.29
N SER A 46 11.36 -18.70 34.49
CA SER A 46 12.46 -19.62 34.86
C SER A 46 13.18 -20.10 33.60
N SER A 47 14.44 -20.54 33.59
CA SER A 47 15.73 -20.00 34.00
C SER A 47 16.79 -21.03 33.53
N TYR A 48 17.97 -20.55 33.13
CA TYR A 48 19.27 -21.24 32.91
C TYR A 48 19.47 -22.24 31.75
N LEU A 49 20.50 -22.01 30.92
CA LEU A 49 21.83 -22.63 31.05
C LEU A 49 22.89 -21.87 30.23
N GLU A 50 24.03 -21.64 30.88
CA GLU A 50 25.29 -21.10 30.33
C GLU A 50 26.04 -22.17 29.52
N ASP A 51 26.75 -21.76 28.46
CA ASP A 51 27.93 -22.48 27.98
C ASP A 51 28.97 -21.47 27.46
N GLU A 52 30.17 -21.54 28.02
CA GLU A 52 31.31 -20.69 27.67
C GLU A 52 32.13 -21.31 26.53
N GLY A 53 32.64 -20.49 25.62
CA GLY A 53 33.65 -20.99 24.69
C GLY A 53 34.18 -20.03 23.62
N LYS A 54 35.31 -19.38 23.96
CA LYS A 54 36.41 -18.95 23.06
C LYS A 54 36.32 -17.62 22.32
N ILE A 55 36.72 -16.59 23.06
CA ILE A 55 37.68 -15.51 22.74
C ILE A 55 38.57 -15.74 21.49
N HIS A 56 38.49 -14.80 20.54
CA HIS A 56 39.56 -14.45 19.61
C HIS A 56 39.93 -12.97 19.83
N GLU A 57 41.20 -12.71 20.10
CA GLU A 57 41.77 -11.38 20.35
C GLU A 57 41.83 -10.53 19.07
N PRO A 58 41.52 -9.21 19.11
CA PRO A 58 41.90 -8.28 18.06
C PRO A 58 43.27 -7.63 18.34
N THR A 59 44.09 -7.58 17.30
CA THR A 59 45.40 -6.90 17.23
C THR A 59 45.29 -5.38 17.39
N PRO A 60 46.24 -4.69 18.06
CA PRO A 60 46.24 -3.23 18.20
C PRO A 60 46.86 -2.54 16.98
N TRP A 61 46.16 -1.54 16.42
CA TRP A 61 46.76 -0.58 15.48
C TRP A 61 47.34 0.61 16.24
N ALA A 62 48.65 0.80 16.13
CA ALA A 62 49.41 1.88 16.74
C ALA A 62 49.31 3.17 15.89
N GLY A 63 49.09 4.29 16.58
CA GLY A 63 49.18 5.62 16.00
C GLY A 63 50.59 6.01 15.56
N LYS A 64 50.65 7.01 14.68
CA LYS A 64 51.82 7.88 14.53
C LYS A 64 51.35 9.31 14.32
N ASP A 65 51.51 10.09 15.37
CA ASP A 65 51.72 11.53 15.30
C ASP A 65 53.07 11.81 14.63
N SER A 66 53.13 12.84 13.81
CA SER A 66 54.37 13.60 13.63
C SER A 66 54.04 15.05 13.33
N ALA A 67 54.27 15.89 14.33
CA ALA A 67 54.45 17.32 14.19
C ALA A 67 55.72 17.63 13.37
N GLY A 68 55.66 18.71 12.60
CA GLY A 68 56.81 19.27 11.87
C GLY A 68 56.50 20.68 11.40
N THR A 69 56.95 21.66 12.18
CA THR A 69 56.98 23.09 11.90
C THR A 69 57.96 23.44 10.78
N ASN A 70 57.66 24.46 9.97
CA ASN A 70 58.53 25.63 9.76
C ASN A 70 57.92 26.65 8.79
N ASP A 71 58.12 27.90 9.16
CA ASP A 71 57.76 29.16 8.51
C ASP A 71 58.45 29.40 7.16
N HIS A 72 57.86 30.25 6.30
CA HIS A 72 58.49 31.47 5.75
C HIS A 72 57.54 32.23 4.78
N GLU A 73 57.16 33.43 5.22
CA GLU A 73 57.14 34.74 4.52
C GLU A 73 56.59 34.89 3.07
N GLU A 74 55.44 35.59 3.01
CA GLU A 74 55.20 36.86 2.28
C GLU A 74 56.03 37.19 1.02
N GLN A 75 55.33 37.44 -0.10
CA GLN A 75 55.32 38.78 -0.73
C GLN A 75 54.25 38.93 -1.83
N ASP A 76 53.52 40.02 -1.65
CA ASP A 76 52.51 40.67 -2.49
C ASP A 76 53.13 41.26 -3.77
N LEU A 77 52.42 41.23 -4.92
CA LEU A 77 52.56 42.25 -5.97
C LEU A 77 51.33 42.27 -6.92
N THR A 78 50.62 43.38 -6.80
CA THR A 78 49.64 44.05 -7.66
C THR A 78 49.91 44.08 -9.19
N GLY A 79 48.87 44.25 -10.01
CA GLY A 79 49.01 44.73 -11.39
C GLY A 79 47.76 44.60 -12.27
N ASP A 80 47.20 45.74 -12.67
CA ASP A 80 45.88 45.96 -13.26
C ASP A 80 45.91 46.10 -14.81
N ASN A 81 44.72 46.02 -15.41
CA ASN A 81 44.24 46.69 -16.64
C ASN A 81 44.37 46.14 -18.09
N THR A 82 43.17 45.90 -18.66
CA THR A 82 42.60 46.40 -19.95
C THR A 82 42.99 45.81 -21.32
N GLY A 83 41.95 45.51 -22.12
CA GLY A 83 41.80 46.11 -23.45
C GLY A 83 41.67 45.19 -24.68
N GLN A 84 40.43 45.03 -25.14
CA GLN A 84 39.92 44.55 -26.45
C GLN A 84 40.82 44.71 -27.71
N ASN A 85 40.89 43.70 -28.60
CA ASN A 85 40.14 43.67 -29.89
C ASN A 85 40.49 42.46 -30.80
N LYS A 86 39.53 42.16 -31.69
CA LYS A 86 39.30 41.01 -32.58
C LYS A 86 40.19 40.88 -33.84
N ALA A 87 40.04 39.70 -34.47
CA ALA A 87 40.20 39.31 -35.88
C ALA A 87 41.61 38.76 -36.26
N ASP A 88 41.81 37.66 -37.00
CA ASP A 88 40.97 36.61 -37.60
C ASP A 88 41.94 35.52 -38.13
N GLU A 89 41.41 34.36 -38.53
CA GLU A 89 42.00 33.35 -39.44
C GLU A 89 43.01 32.29 -38.92
N SER A 90 42.40 31.15 -38.58
CA SER A 90 42.60 29.84 -39.22
C SER A 90 43.94 29.09 -39.11
N LYS A 91 43.83 27.89 -38.51
CA LYS A 91 44.38 26.57 -38.90
C LYS A 91 45.07 25.88 -37.72
N ASP A 92 44.34 24.95 -37.11
CA ASP A 92 44.77 23.56 -36.89
C ASP A 92 43.75 22.85 -35.99
N ASN A 93 42.61 22.47 -36.60
CA ASN A 93 41.67 21.52 -36.03
C ASN A 93 42.04 20.13 -36.56
N ASN A 94 42.88 19.39 -35.84
CA ASN A 94 42.96 17.94 -36.06
C ASN A 94 43.45 17.12 -34.85
N GLU A 95 43.17 17.57 -33.62
CA GLU A 95 43.29 16.72 -32.42
C GLU A 95 42.03 16.69 -31.52
N THR A 96 41.00 17.48 -31.86
CA THR A 96 39.74 17.55 -31.10
C THR A 96 38.59 16.82 -31.79
N GLN A 97 38.90 15.82 -32.62
CA GLN A 97 37.94 14.92 -33.31
C GLN A 97 38.16 13.44 -32.97
N LYS A 98 38.52 13.22 -31.71
CA LYS A 98 38.21 12.03 -30.89
C LYS A 98 37.62 12.54 -29.57
N THR A 99 36.72 13.53 -29.56
CA THR A 99 35.27 13.34 -29.67
C THR A 99 34.84 11.98 -29.16
N GLN A 100 34.36 11.94 -27.93
CA GLN A 100 32.93 12.12 -27.66
C GLN A 100 32.19 10.85 -28.08
N ASP A 101 32.32 9.82 -27.25
CA ASP A 101 31.41 8.66 -27.22
C ASP A 101 31.35 8.02 -25.82
N ALA A 102 31.79 8.73 -24.77
CA ALA A 102 31.84 8.16 -23.42
C ALA A 102 31.80 9.23 -22.31
N HIS A 103 30.81 10.13 -22.32
CA HIS A 103 30.33 10.78 -21.09
C HIS A 103 29.09 11.62 -21.36
N GLU A 104 27.93 10.97 -21.48
CA GLU A 104 26.62 11.59 -21.27
C GLU A 104 25.68 10.48 -20.76
N LYS A 105 25.86 10.09 -19.50
CA LYS A 105 24.76 9.52 -18.72
C LYS A 105 24.00 10.72 -18.17
N GLY A 106 22.78 10.93 -18.65
CA GLY A 106 21.90 11.99 -18.17
C GLY A 106 21.74 11.90 -16.65
N THR A 107 21.96 13.01 -15.96
CA THR A 107 21.51 13.17 -14.58
C THR A 107 20.00 13.29 -14.63
N GLU A 108 19.29 12.23 -14.23
CA GLU A 108 17.85 12.30 -14.00
C GLU A 108 17.58 13.34 -12.90
N GLU A 109 16.57 14.19 -13.11
CA GLU A 109 16.18 15.22 -12.15
C GLU A 109 15.53 14.53 -10.93
N ILE A 110 16.11 14.73 -9.74
CA ILE A 110 15.61 14.14 -8.47
C ILE A 110 14.18 14.62 -8.20
N LEU A 111 13.27 13.68 -7.95
CA LEU A 111 11.87 13.99 -7.69
C LEU A 111 11.75 14.75 -6.36
N LYS A 112 11.17 15.96 -6.42
CA LYS A 112 10.98 16.84 -5.27
C LYS A 112 9.52 17.22 -5.11
N ILE A 113 8.89 16.78 -4.01
CA ILE A 113 7.50 17.10 -3.70
C ILE A 113 7.46 17.88 -2.39
N ASN A 114 6.89 19.09 -2.43
CA ASN A 114 6.87 20.02 -1.30
C ASN A 114 8.21 20.22 -0.60
N GLY A 115 9.32 20.09 -1.33
CA GLY A 115 10.68 20.24 -0.80
C GLY A 115 11.28 19.00 -0.12
N LEU A 116 10.55 17.89 -0.09
CA LEU A 116 11.07 16.58 0.30
C LEU A 116 11.67 15.86 -0.92
N VAL A 117 12.66 15.01 -0.68
CA VAL A 117 13.33 14.13 -1.66
C VAL A 117 13.58 12.76 -1.04
N ARG A 118 13.73 11.72 -1.87
CA ARG A 118 14.12 10.38 -1.39
C ARG A 118 15.58 10.38 -0.95
N VAL A 119 15.83 9.84 0.24
CA VAL A 119 17.18 9.81 0.82
C VAL A 119 18.12 8.97 -0.04
N GLN A 120 17.66 7.83 -0.56
CA GLN A 120 18.48 6.96 -1.42
C GLN A 120 18.82 7.57 -2.79
N GLU A 121 18.09 8.60 -3.26
CA GLU A 121 18.44 9.34 -4.49
C GLU A 121 19.58 10.35 -4.23
N ILE A 122 19.75 10.78 -2.98
CA ILE A 122 20.83 11.67 -2.55
C ILE A 122 22.07 10.88 -2.13
N ASP A 123 21.88 9.79 -1.40
CA ASP A 123 22.94 8.90 -0.95
C ASP A 123 22.46 7.44 -0.95
N PRO A 124 22.80 6.64 -1.99
CA PRO A 124 22.41 5.24 -2.08
C PRO A 124 23.14 4.35 -1.06
N ASP A 125 24.20 4.86 -0.41
CA ASP A 125 24.93 4.14 0.63
C ASP A 125 24.29 4.32 2.01
N ILE A 126 23.22 5.08 2.16
CA ILE A 126 22.41 5.05 3.39
C ILE A 126 21.52 3.81 3.38
N VAL A 127 21.57 3.03 4.46
CA VAL A 127 20.67 1.88 4.63
C VAL A 127 19.31 2.39 5.11
N VAL A 128 18.22 1.91 4.51
CA VAL A 128 16.85 2.28 4.91
C VAL A 128 16.10 1.03 5.33
N GLU A 129 15.50 1.10 6.51
CA GLU A 129 14.61 0.08 7.06
C GLU A 129 13.62 0.81 7.99
N LEU A 130 12.64 1.52 7.42
CA LEU A 130 11.71 2.30 8.21
C LEU A 130 10.87 1.35 9.08
N ARG A 131 11.09 1.42 10.40
CA ARG A 131 10.51 0.48 11.37
C ARG A 131 8.99 0.48 11.33
N TYR A 132 8.40 1.65 11.10
CA TYR A 132 6.95 1.82 10.97
C TYR A 132 6.37 1.29 9.66
N ALA A 133 7.17 1.00 8.65
CA ALA A 133 6.77 0.29 7.43
C ALA A 133 6.78 -1.25 7.60
N THR A 134 7.18 -1.74 8.78
CA THR A 134 7.23 -3.16 9.14
C THR A 134 6.39 -3.44 10.38
N GLU A 135 6.24 -4.71 10.78
CA GLU A 135 5.66 -5.06 12.08
C GLU A 135 6.65 -4.90 13.25
N ASN A 136 7.93 -4.67 12.95
CA ASN A 136 9.00 -4.50 13.94
C ASN A 136 9.05 -3.06 14.47
N ASN A 137 7.99 -2.67 15.18
CA ASN A 137 7.89 -1.40 15.90
C ASN A 137 6.98 -1.58 17.13
N PHE A 138 6.92 -0.58 18.01
CA PHE A 138 6.19 -0.68 19.27
C PHE A 138 4.67 -0.95 19.13
N THR A 139 4.07 -0.67 17.97
CA THR A 139 2.65 -0.96 17.71
C THR A 139 2.40 -2.42 17.29
N GLY A 140 3.44 -3.14 16.86
CA GLY A 140 3.33 -4.49 16.29
C GLY A 140 2.56 -4.54 14.95
N LYS A 141 2.31 -3.39 14.32
CA LYS A 141 1.56 -3.25 13.07
C LYS A 141 2.34 -2.37 12.10
N LYS A 142 2.17 -2.63 10.81
CA LYS A 142 2.63 -1.72 9.75
C LYS A 142 1.75 -0.46 9.76
N VAL A 143 2.36 0.69 10.05
CA VAL A 143 1.68 1.99 10.12
C VAL A 143 2.02 2.86 8.90
N TYR A 144 3.25 2.77 8.39
CA TYR A 144 3.62 3.40 7.13
C TYR A 144 3.14 2.53 5.98
N PRO A 145 2.56 3.12 4.93
CA PRO A 145 2.13 2.37 3.75
C PRO A 145 3.31 1.71 3.03
N ASN A 146 4.48 2.38 2.97
CA ASN A 146 5.66 1.96 2.22
C ASN A 146 6.96 2.32 2.93
N ASP A 147 8.07 1.64 2.58
CA ASP A 147 9.43 1.90 3.10
C ASP A 147 10.14 3.04 2.34
N VAL A 148 9.43 4.16 2.18
CA VAL A 148 9.90 5.31 1.39
C VAL A 148 10.48 6.36 2.31
N CYS A 149 11.81 6.37 2.43
CA CYS A 149 12.53 7.31 3.28
C CYS A 149 12.73 8.65 2.56
N VAL A 150 11.97 9.66 2.99
CA VAL A 150 12.07 11.02 2.43
C VAL A 150 12.39 12.03 3.53
N LEU A 151 13.13 13.07 3.16
CA LEU A 151 13.52 14.18 4.01
C LEU A 151 13.48 15.47 3.21
N ARG A 152 13.48 16.62 3.89
CA ARG A 152 13.77 17.89 3.21
C ARG A 152 15.10 17.75 2.50
N GLU A 153 15.20 18.24 1.27
CA GLU A 153 16.42 18.12 0.46
C GLU A 153 17.68 18.54 1.20
N THR A 154 17.63 19.69 1.89
CA THR A 154 18.75 20.19 2.69
C THR A 154 19.08 19.29 3.88
N THR A 155 18.08 18.65 4.50
CA THR A 155 18.29 17.69 5.58
C THR A 155 18.86 16.37 5.04
N ALA A 156 18.41 15.90 3.87
CA ALA A 156 18.94 14.72 3.20
C ALA A 156 20.41 14.90 2.82
N LEU A 157 20.79 16.08 2.32
CA LEU A 157 22.18 16.43 2.02
C LEU A 157 23.08 16.40 3.27
N LYS A 158 22.61 16.97 4.39
CA LYS A 158 23.32 16.89 5.68
C LYS A 158 23.49 15.44 6.16
N LEU A 159 22.46 14.61 5.98
CA LEU A 159 22.52 13.19 6.33
C LEU A 159 23.52 12.43 5.46
N ALA A 160 23.57 12.74 4.16
CA ALA A 160 24.56 12.18 3.23
C ALA A 160 25.99 12.60 3.58
N ASP A 161 26.21 13.85 4.00
CA ASP A 161 27.52 14.31 4.48
C ASP A 161 27.96 13.52 5.74
N ALA A 162 27.03 13.32 6.69
CA ALA A 162 27.27 12.50 7.89
C ALA A 162 27.56 11.03 7.54
N ASN A 163 26.82 10.45 6.59
CA ASN A 163 27.03 9.07 6.15
C ASN A 163 28.41 8.92 5.47
N ARG A 164 28.79 9.85 4.59
CA ARG A 164 30.11 9.85 3.94
C ARG A 164 31.26 9.89 4.94
N GLU A 165 31.15 10.69 5.99
CA GLU A 165 32.15 10.71 7.06
C GLU A 165 32.22 9.38 7.82
N LEU A 166 31.07 8.76 8.14
CA LEU A 166 31.04 7.45 8.80
C LEU A 166 31.64 6.34 7.93
N MET A 167 31.45 6.42 6.61
CA MET A 167 32.01 5.45 5.67
C MET A 167 33.54 5.48 5.65
N GLU A 168 34.16 6.65 5.80
CA GLU A 168 35.63 6.76 5.97
C GLU A 168 36.12 6.04 7.23
N MET A 169 35.25 5.87 8.22
CA MET A 169 35.51 5.18 9.48
C MET A 169 35.08 3.70 9.47
N GLY A 170 34.54 3.20 8.34
CA GLY A 170 34.09 1.82 8.17
C GLY A 170 32.66 1.55 8.66
N TYR A 171 31.82 2.57 8.76
CA TYR A 171 30.42 2.47 9.18
C TYR A 171 29.48 3.11 8.18
N ARG A 172 28.19 2.77 8.23
CA ARG A 172 27.14 3.45 7.48
C ARG A 172 25.99 3.82 8.40
N ILE A 173 25.17 4.78 7.97
CA ILE A 173 23.93 5.13 8.63
C ILE A 173 22.84 4.15 8.18
N LYS A 174 22.05 3.65 9.15
CA LYS A 174 20.74 3.04 8.88
C LYS A 174 19.62 3.93 9.43
N VAL A 175 18.63 4.23 8.60
CA VAL A 175 17.45 5.04 8.94
C VAL A 175 16.28 4.14 9.34
N TRP A 176 15.72 4.38 10.53
CA TRP A 176 14.54 3.72 11.09
C TRP A 176 13.28 4.57 11.05
N ASP A 177 13.41 5.91 11.08
CA ASP A 177 12.32 6.84 10.77
C ASP A 177 12.85 8.15 10.16
N ALA A 178 12.04 8.81 9.35
CA ALA A 178 12.35 10.05 8.64
C ALA A 178 11.11 10.95 8.58
N TYR A 179 10.77 11.51 7.42
CA TYR A 179 9.50 12.22 7.27
C TYR A 179 8.30 11.33 7.63
N ARG A 180 7.42 11.86 8.48
CA ARG A 180 6.19 11.21 8.92
C ARG A 180 4.98 12.03 8.48
N PRO A 181 4.08 11.52 7.64
CA PRO A 181 2.82 12.20 7.34
C PRO A 181 1.99 12.49 8.60
N VAL A 182 1.16 13.54 8.59
CA VAL A 182 0.39 13.96 9.76
C VAL A 182 -0.65 12.90 10.14
N TYR A 183 -1.24 12.23 9.15
CA TYR A 183 -2.18 11.13 9.43
C TYR A 183 -1.53 9.98 10.21
N VAL A 184 -0.26 9.66 9.96
CA VAL A 184 0.48 8.64 10.72
C VAL A 184 0.71 9.09 12.16
N GLN A 185 1.02 10.37 12.37
CA GLN A 185 1.13 10.93 13.72
C GLN A 185 -0.19 10.82 14.50
N ARG A 186 -1.35 10.95 13.83
CA ARG A 186 -2.66 10.74 14.45
C ARG A 186 -2.87 9.27 14.81
N ILE A 187 -2.49 8.33 13.95
CA ILE A 187 -2.57 6.88 14.25
C ILE A 187 -1.73 6.55 15.50
N PHE A 188 -0.49 7.06 15.61
CA PHE A 188 0.31 6.84 16.81
C PHE A 188 -0.32 7.42 18.07
N TRP A 189 -0.91 8.62 17.98
CA TRP A 189 -1.59 9.23 19.12
C TRP A 189 -2.84 8.43 19.54
N GLU A 190 -3.56 7.82 18.60
CA GLU A 190 -4.70 6.94 18.91
C GLU A 190 -4.28 5.63 19.59
N ILE A 191 -3.12 5.07 19.20
CA ILE A 191 -2.58 3.84 19.79
C ILE A 191 -1.96 4.13 21.17
N VAL A 192 -1.20 5.22 21.29
CA VAL A 192 -0.52 5.65 22.53
C VAL A 192 -0.77 7.15 22.76
N PRO A 193 -1.89 7.54 23.38
CA PRO A 193 -2.24 8.94 23.66
C PRO A 193 -1.47 9.51 24.85
N ASP A 194 -0.14 9.40 24.81
CA ASP A 194 0.76 9.84 25.88
C ASP A 194 1.86 10.73 25.31
N SER A 195 1.81 12.02 25.68
CA SER A 195 2.76 13.02 25.21
C SER A 195 4.20 12.82 25.69
N ARG A 196 4.45 11.85 26.55
CA ARG A 196 5.81 11.42 26.92
C ARG A 196 6.47 10.57 25.84
N TYR A 197 5.67 9.92 24.99
CA TYR A 197 6.12 8.94 24.00
C TYR A 197 5.76 9.34 22.56
N VAL A 198 4.60 9.98 22.37
CA VAL A 198 4.11 10.38 21.05
C VAL A 198 3.76 11.86 21.06
N ALA A 199 4.30 12.63 20.11
CA ALA A 199 3.95 14.05 20.00
C ALA A 199 2.44 14.23 19.74
N ASN A 200 1.80 15.14 20.46
CA ASN A 200 0.38 15.41 20.27
C ASN A 200 0.16 16.14 18.92
N PRO A 201 -0.63 15.57 17.99
CA PRO A 201 -0.82 16.14 16.66
C PRO A 201 -1.53 17.52 16.70
N ASP A 202 -2.33 17.79 17.73
CA ASP A 202 -3.09 19.03 17.88
C ASP A 202 -2.31 20.13 18.65
N LYS A 203 -1.04 19.86 19.04
CA LYS A 203 -0.15 20.80 19.74
C LYS A 203 1.15 21.09 18.98
N GLY A 204 1.06 21.19 17.65
CA GLY A 204 2.19 21.58 16.80
C GLY A 204 3.00 20.40 16.22
N GLY A 205 2.51 19.16 16.35
CA GLY A 205 3.04 17.98 15.68
C GLY A 205 4.47 17.58 16.08
N SER A 206 5.06 16.69 15.30
CA SER A 206 6.45 16.22 15.40
C SER A 206 7.35 16.93 14.39
N LYS A 207 8.65 17.07 14.70
CA LYS A 207 9.66 17.51 13.71
C LYS A 207 9.80 16.53 12.54
N HIS A 208 9.40 15.27 12.72
CA HIS A 208 9.24 14.30 11.63
C HIS A 208 8.19 14.77 10.62
N ASN A 209 7.13 15.48 11.04
CA ASN A 209 6.11 16.00 10.11
C ASN A 209 6.60 17.20 9.28
N ARG A 210 7.79 17.74 9.56
CA ARG A 210 8.43 18.78 8.74
C ARG A 210 9.41 18.21 7.71
N GLY A 211 9.74 16.93 7.82
CA GLY A 211 10.80 16.26 7.06
C GLY A 211 12.21 16.63 7.52
N THR A 212 12.35 17.07 8.77
CA THR A 212 13.60 17.63 9.33
C THR A 212 14.10 16.86 10.55
N ALA A 213 13.64 15.63 10.72
CA ALA A 213 14.06 14.74 11.80
C ALA A 213 14.32 13.34 11.25
N VAL A 214 15.28 12.65 11.85
CA VAL A 214 15.66 11.28 11.51
C VAL A 214 15.90 10.49 12.78
N ASP A 215 15.47 9.24 12.76
CA ASP A 215 15.81 8.23 13.75
C ASP A 215 16.76 7.23 13.11
N VAL A 216 17.99 7.13 13.62
CA VAL A 216 19.07 6.39 12.96
C VAL A 216 19.90 5.55 13.91
N THR A 217 20.59 4.56 13.34
CA THR A 217 21.64 3.76 14.00
C THR A 217 22.89 3.68 13.12
N LEU A 218 23.95 3.09 13.67
CA LEU A 218 25.15 2.70 12.91
C LEU A 218 25.05 1.23 12.49
N VAL A 219 25.52 0.97 11.28
CA VAL A 219 25.80 -0.37 10.78
C VAL A 219 27.26 -0.47 10.33
N ASP A 220 27.79 -1.70 10.27
CA ASP A 220 29.04 -1.96 9.57
C ASP A 220 28.86 -1.82 8.04
N MET A 221 29.94 -1.99 7.28
CA MET A 221 29.89 -1.87 5.82
C MET A 221 28.99 -2.93 5.16
N GLU A 222 28.80 -4.07 5.83
CA GLU A 222 27.93 -5.17 5.44
C GLU A 222 26.45 -4.93 5.80
N GLY A 223 26.13 -3.89 6.58
CA GLY A 223 24.77 -3.52 6.97
C GLY A 223 24.28 -4.13 8.28
N ASN A 224 25.15 -4.79 9.06
CA ASN A 224 24.81 -5.32 10.38
C ASN A 224 24.79 -4.19 11.42
N GLU A 225 23.73 -4.15 12.22
CA GLU A 225 23.57 -3.12 13.27
C GLU A 225 24.62 -3.27 14.37
N LEU A 226 25.24 -2.14 14.74
CA LEU A 226 26.15 -2.07 15.87
C LEU A 226 25.39 -2.08 17.19
N GLU A 227 26.05 -2.52 18.26
CA GLU A 227 25.52 -2.42 19.61
C GLU A 227 25.28 -0.94 19.98
N MET A 228 24.05 -0.64 20.41
CA MET A 228 23.60 0.69 20.83
C MET A 228 22.96 0.64 22.23
N PRO A 229 22.73 1.78 22.90
CA PRO A 229 22.27 1.80 24.29
C PRO A 229 20.96 1.04 24.57
N SER A 230 20.09 0.92 23.57
CA SER A 230 18.82 0.20 23.60
C SER A 230 18.33 -0.07 22.17
N GLY A 231 17.24 -0.83 22.03
CA GLY A 231 16.53 -0.94 20.76
C GLY A 231 15.79 0.35 20.39
N PHE A 232 15.32 0.43 19.15
CA PHE A 232 14.45 1.51 18.69
C PHE A 232 13.14 1.55 19.49
N ASP A 233 12.62 2.76 19.74
CA ASP A 233 11.40 2.99 20.53
C ASP A 233 11.44 2.37 21.95
N ASP A 234 12.63 2.25 22.55
CA ASP A 234 12.76 1.92 23.97
C ASP A 234 12.35 3.12 24.83
N PHE A 235 11.07 3.15 25.17
CA PHE A 235 10.44 4.17 26.01
C PHE A 235 10.76 4.05 27.51
N THR A 236 11.69 3.17 27.89
CA THR A 236 12.24 3.12 29.26
C THR A 236 13.38 4.14 29.41
N GLY A 237 13.95 4.25 30.62
CA GLY A 237 15.14 5.08 30.84
C GLY A 237 16.38 4.67 30.03
N LYS A 238 16.34 3.53 29.32
CA LYS A 238 17.47 3.03 28.52
C LYS A 238 17.64 3.75 27.18
N GLY A 239 16.57 4.36 26.64
CA GLY A 239 16.63 5.20 25.44
C GLY A 239 17.44 6.49 25.62
N SER A 240 17.65 6.93 26.86
CA SER A 240 18.36 8.17 27.14
C SER A 240 19.86 8.09 26.81
N ARG A 241 20.36 9.14 26.14
CA ARG A 241 21.80 9.36 25.92
C ARG A 241 22.62 9.40 27.21
N ASN A 242 21.99 9.80 28.32
CA ASN A 242 22.61 9.91 29.63
C ASN A 242 22.51 8.63 30.47
N ASN A 243 22.01 7.53 29.89
CA ASN A 243 21.91 6.26 30.60
C ASN A 243 23.31 5.78 31.05
N LYS A 244 23.48 5.58 32.36
CA LYS A 244 24.75 5.12 32.95
C LYS A 244 24.96 3.61 32.84
N ASN A 245 23.90 2.85 32.53
CA ASN A 245 23.89 1.38 32.55
C ASN A 245 24.07 0.75 31.16
N MET A 246 24.57 1.49 30.17
CA MET A 246 24.94 0.95 28.85
C MET A 246 26.37 0.39 28.88
N SER A 247 26.67 -0.56 27.98
CA SER A 247 28.03 -1.07 27.78
C SER A 247 28.98 0.03 27.27
N GLU A 248 30.28 -0.20 27.38
CA GLU A 248 31.29 0.71 26.83
C GLU A 248 31.23 0.79 25.30
N ASN A 249 30.95 -0.33 24.63
CA ASN A 249 30.75 -0.37 23.17
C ASN A 249 29.52 0.45 22.75
N ALA A 250 28.37 0.23 23.40
CA ALA A 250 27.15 0.98 23.13
C ALA A 250 27.35 2.49 23.33
N ARG A 251 28.09 2.88 24.39
CA ARG A 251 28.46 4.27 24.65
C ARG A 251 29.31 4.85 23.53
N ARG A 252 30.40 4.17 23.18
CA ARG A 252 31.32 4.60 22.12
C ARG A 252 30.61 4.76 20.77
N ASN A 253 29.76 3.82 20.40
CA ASN A 253 29.01 3.86 19.13
C ASN A 253 28.00 5.01 19.10
N MET A 254 27.28 5.22 20.21
CA MET A 254 26.34 6.33 20.35
C MET A 254 27.03 7.70 20.36
N GLU A 255 28.19 7.82 21.01
CA GLU A 255 29.01 9.03 21.00
C GLU A 255 29.56 9.32 19.59
N LEU A 256 30.09 8.31 18.90
CA LEU A 256 30.54 8.43 17.51
C LEU A 256 29.44 8.93 16.58
N LEU A 257 28.27 8.26 16.60
CA LEU A 257 27.11 8.67 15.82
C LEU A 257 26.68 10.11 16.17
N THR A 258 26.64 10.43 17.47
CA THR A 258 26.26 11.77 17.94
C THR A 258 27.20 12.84 17.41
N ASP A 259 28.51 12.63 17.53
CA ASP A 259 29.53 13.60 17.16
C ASP A 259 29.55 13.86 15.66
N VAL A 260 29.39 12.81 14.83
CA VAL A 260 29.31 12.97 13.38
C VAL A 260 28.02 13.69 12.98
N MET A 261 26.86 13.26 13.48
CA MET A 261 25.58 13.89 13.15
C MET A 261 25.57 15.37 13.56
N VAL A 262 26.06 15.71 14.76
CA VAL A 262 26.11 17.10 15.24
C VAL A 262 27.03 17.97 14.38
N ARG A 263 28.22 17.47 14.01
CA ARG A 263 29.13 18.22 13.12
C ARG A 263 28.54 18.47 11.74
N ASN A 264 27.65 17.60 11.28
CA ASN A 264 26.95 17.72 10.00
C ASN A 264 25.60 18.46 10.12
N GLY A 265 25.39 19.23 11.19
CA GLY A 265 24.26 20.17 11.29
C GLY A 265 22.98 19.58 11.87
N PHE A 266 23.10 18.50 12.64
CA PHE A 266 22.00 17.98 13.45
C PHE A 266 22.13 18.38 14.93
N THR A 267 21.02 18.25 15.66
CA THR A 267 20.90 18.45 17.10
C THR A 267 20.25 17.23 17.72
N THR A 268 20.50 17.00 19.00
CA THR A 268 20.01 15.83 19.74
C THR A 268 18.92 16.21 20.73
N ILE A 269 18.19 15.19 21.19
CA ILE A 269 17.43 15.25 22.44
C ILE A 269 18.01 14.24 23.43
N SER A 270 17.86 14.50 24.73
CA SER A 270 18.49 13.70 25.78
C SER A 270 17.77 12.37 26.06
N THR A 271 16.50 12.25 25.65
CA THR A 271 15.62 11.12 25.94
C THR A 271 15.75 9.98 24.94
N GLU A 272 16.22 10.26 23.72
CA GLU A 272 16.26 9.29 22.61
C GLU A 272 17.64 9.37 21.93
N TRP A 273 18.42 8.30 22.05
CA TRP A 273 19.78 8.23 21.50
C TRP A 273 19.82 8.09 19.97
N TRP A 274 18.74 7.60 19.36
CA TRP A 274 18.61 7.43 17.92
C TRP A 274 18.12 8.69 17.21
N HIS A 275 17.48 9.62 17.93
CA HIS A 275 16.77 10.76 17.35
C HIS A 275 17.67 11.98 17.14
N PHE A 276 17.59 12.54 15.93
CA PHE A 276 18.31 13.73 15.51
C PHE A 276 17.39 14.69 14.75
N ASN A 277 17.52 15.99 15.05
CA ASN A 277 16.80 17.06 14.38
C ASN A 277 17.76 17.91 13.57
N ASP A 278 17.39 18.26 12.35
CA ASP A 278 18.06 19.31 11.60
C ASP A 278 18.11 20.60 12.45
N SER A 279 19.29 21.21 12.57
CA SER A 279 19.47 22.47 13.31
C SER A 279 18.60 23.62 12.75
N ASP A 280 18.19 23.51 11.49
CA ASP A 280 17.33 24.46 10.77
C ASP A 280 15.84 24.09 10.81
N SER A 281 15.44 23.08 11.59
CA SER A 281 14.06 22.54 11.61
C SER A 281 12.98 23.59 11.80
N ASP A 282 13.21 24.62 12.63
CA ASP A 282 12.23 25.67 12.94
C ASP A 282 11.94 26.61 11.76
N LYS A 283 12.71 26.52 10.66
CA LYS A 283 12.46 27.27 9.42
C LYS A 283 11.38 26.63 8.54
N TYR A 284 10.95 25.40 8.85
CA TYR A 284 10.07 24.61 7.99
C TYR A 284 8.68 24.42 8.62
N ASP A 285 7.65 24.59 7.81
CA ASP A 285 6.29 24.24 8.18
C ASP A 285 6.07 22.73 8.16
N ILE A 286 5.08 22.29 8.95
CA ILE A 286 4.55 20.93 8.87
C ILE A 286 3.95 20.73 7.48
N ILE A 287 4.20 19.57 6.89
CA ILE A 287 3.65 19.18 5.60
C ILE A 287 2.95 17.82 5.75
N ASP A 288 1.90 17.64 4.97
CA ASP A 288 1.14 16.38 4.88
C ASP A 288 1.15 15.95 3.42
N VAL A 289 2.21 15.26 3.04
CA VAL A 289 2.49 14.72 1.71
C VAL A 289 2.39 13.22 1.81
N ASN A 290 1.79 12.58 0.80
CA ASN A 290 1.70 11.14 0.84
C ASN A 290 3.04 10.50 0.38
N LEU A 291 3.53 9.51 1.13
CA LEU A 291 4.81 8.84 0.82
C LEU A 291 4.77 8.13 -0.55
N GLU A 292 3.59 7.67 -0.97
CA GLU A 292 3.38 7.07 -2.29
C GLU A 292 3.71 8.01 -3.46
N GLU A 293 3.63 9.33 -3.26
CA GLU A 293 3.92 10.30 -4.34
C GLU A 293 5.39 10.21 -4.79
N PHE A 294 6.29 9.75 -3.91
CA PHE A 294 7.71 9.56 -4.21
C PHE A 294 8.03 8.26 -4.95
N LEU A 295 7.07 7.34 -5.06
CA LEU A 295 7.22 6.11 -5.85
C LEU A 295 6.96 6.35 -7.35
N GLN A 296 6.53 7.55 -7.75
CA GLN A 296 6.24 7.90 -9.13
C GLN A 296 7.49 7.86 -10.04
N GLY A 297 8.69 8.06 -9.47
CA GLY A 297 9.97 8.04 -10.19
C GLY A 297 10.49 6.64 -10.53
N ASP A 298 10.12 5.61 -9.77
CA ASP A 298 10.57 4.23 -10.03
C ASP A 298 9.87 3.58 -11.26
N ILE A 299 8.98 4.34 -11.91
CA ILE A 299 8.17 3.93 -13.07
C ILE A 299 8.79 4.45 -14.39
N SER A 300 9.70 5.43 -14.35
CA SER A 300 10.26 6.07 -15.57
C SER A 300 11.38 5.28 -16.25
N ALA A 301 12.03 4.33 -15.55
CA ALA A 301 13.11 3.50 -16.12
C ALA A 301 12.62 2.24 -16.87
N GLY A 302 11.31 2.05 -17.01
CA GLY A 302 10.73 0.80 -17.53
C GLY A 302 9.50 0.97 -18.43
N GLY A 303 9.64 1.71 -19.53
CA GLY A 303 8.81 1.54 -20.75
C GLY A 303 7.29 1.72 -20.63
N GLN A 304 6.79 2.86 -21.12
CA GLN A 304 5.39 3.11 -21.53
C GLN A 304 4.32 2.93 -20.41
N ASN A 305 3.99 4.06 -19.76
CA ASN A 305 2.82 4.25 -18.90
C ASN A 305 1.54 3.69 -19.52
N SER A 306 1.16 2.48 -19.13
CA SER A 306 -0.16 1.93 -19.33
C SER A 306 -0.67 1.41 -18.00
N ASN A 307 -1.95 1.63 -17.70
CA ASN A 307 -2.60 1.05 -16.51
C ASN A 307 -2.39 -0.47 -16.42
N SER A 308 -2.12 -1.13 -17.55
CA SER A 308 -1.71 -2.54 -17.60
C SER A 308 -0.40 -2.85 -16.87
N GLY A 309 0.61 -1.99 -16.98
CA GLY A 309 1.89 -2.16 -16.28
C GLY A 309 1.73 -2.04 -14.77
N LEU A 310 0.98 -1.02 -14.31
CA LEU A 310 0.64 -0.84 -12.90
C LEU A 310 -0.14 -2.02 -12.33
N CYS A 311 -1.19 -2.46 -13.04
CA CYS A 311 -1.96 -3.63 -12.64
C CYS A 311 -1.07 -4.88 -12.55
N LEU A 312 -0.19 -5.10 -13.53
CA LEU A 312 0.71 -6.26 -13.54
C LEU A 312 1.67 -6.26 -12.35
N SER A 313 2.28 -5.11 -12.03
CA SER A 313 3.15 -4.97 -10.87
C SER A 313 2.40 -5.26 -9.57
N ALA A 314 1.18 -4.72 -9.43
CA ALA A 314 0.38 -4.91 -8.23
C ALA A 314 -0.02 -6.38 -8.02
N LEU A 315 -0.29 -7.12 -9.09
CA LEU A 315 -0.59 -8.57 -9.01
C LEU A 315 0.57 -9.41 -8.47
N ASN A 316 1.82 -8.96 -8.61
CA ASN A 316 2.98 -9.70 -8.09
C ASN A 316 3.09 -9.62 -6.56
N ASN A 317 2.52 -8.58 -5.96
CA ASN A 317 2.67 -8.24 -4.55
C ASN A 317 1.38 -8.46 -3.76
N MET A 318 0.21 -8.49 -4.41
CA MET A 318 -1.08 -8.88 -3.81
C MET A 318 -1.20 -10.40 -3.56
N LYS A 319 -0.11 -11.11 -3.23
CA LYS A 319 -0.13 -12.58 -3.09
C LYS A 319 -1.13 -13.05 -2.04
N ASP A 320 -1.25 -12.33 -0.92
CA ASP A 320 -2.18 -12.70 0.16
C ASP A 320 -3.66 -12.48 -0.21
N ILE A 321 -3.92 -11.55 -1.13
CA ILE A 321 -5.27 -11.24 -1.62
C ILE A 321 -5.67 -12.20 -2.74
N ILE A 322 -4.73 -12.49 -3.66
CA ILE A 322 -4.97 -13.29 -4.85
C ILE A 322 -4.91 -14.80 -4.55
N GLY A 323 -4.16 -15.19 -3.51
CA GLY A 323 -3.97 -16.58 -3.11
C GLY A 323 -3.49 -17.45 -4.27
N ASP A 324 -4.13 -18.60 -4.46
CA ASP A 324 -3.82 -19.57 -5.51
C ASP A 324 -4.47 -19.25 -6.87
N SER A 325 -5.05 -18.07 -7.03
CA SER A 325 -5.62 -17.67 -8.32
C SER A 325 -4.55 -17.57 -9.40
N ARG A 326 -4.90 -18.05 -10.59
CA ARG A 326 -4.09 -17.96 -11.81
C ARG A 326 -4.80 -17.21 -12.93
N GLN A 327 -5.98 -16.66 -12.70
CA GLN A 327 -6.68 -15.80 -13.64
C GLN A 327 -7.29 -14.60 -12.93
N VAL A 328 -6.96 -13.41 -13.40
CA VAL A 328 -7.42 -12.16 -12.82
C VAL A 328 -8.00 -11.25 -13.89
N ILE A 329 -9.23 -10.79 -13.66
CA ILE A 329 -9.79 -9.60 -14.29
C ILE A 329 -9.47 -8.43 -13.36
N PHE A 330 -8.84 -7.38 -13.86
CA PHE A 330 -8.52 -6.20 -13.07
C PHE A 330 -9.29 -5.01 -13.63
N ALA A 331 -10.33 -4.57 -12.92
CA ALA A 331 -11.06 -3.34 -13.23
C ALA A 331 -10.44 -2.18 -12.44
N CYS A 332 -9.90 -1.19 -13.15
CA CYS A 332 -9.27 -0.03 -12.54
C CYS A 332 -9.84 1.30 -13.03
N THR A 333 -9.83 2.30 -12.14
CA THR A 333 -10.24 3.68 -12.43
C THR A 333 -9.12 4.64 -12.09
N ASP A 334 -9.09 5.83 -12.68
CA ASP A 334 -8.07 6.82 -12.34
C ASP A 334 -8.20 7.35 -10.91
N SER A 335 -9.41 7.33 -10.34
CA SER A 335 -9.70 7.75 -8.95
C SER A 335 -10.91 7.02 -8.38
N LEU A 336 -11.14 7.15 -7.07
CA LEU A 336 -12.32 6.62 -6.39
C LEU A 336 -13.66 7.13 -6.91
N GLU A 337 -13.73 8.38 -7.41
CA GLU A 337 -15.02 9.03 -7.70
C GLU A 337 -15.41 9.00 -9.18
N THR A 338 -14.52 8.55 -10.07
CA THR A 338 -14.85 8.41 -11.50
C THR A 338 -15.59 7.10 -11.78
N SER A 339 -16.50 7.16 -12.74
CA SER A 339 -17.22 5.98 -13.24
C SER A 339 -16.63 5.37 -14.51
N ARG A 340 -15.60 6.02 -15.10
CA ARG A 340 -14.86 5.48 -16.25
C ARG A 340 -13.76 4.57 -15.75
N ALA A 341 -13.72 3.36 -16.31
CA ALA A 341 -12.78 2.33 -15.91
C ALA A 341 -12.11 1.68 -17.13
N GLU A 342 -11.04 0.95 -16.86
CA GLU A 342 -10.46 -0.01 -17.78
C GLU A 342 -10.47 -1.40 -17.14
N VAL A 343 -10.65 -2.41 -17.97
CA VAL A 343 -10.52 -3.81 -17.60
C VAL A 343 -9.27 -4.38 -18.26
N HIS A 344 -8.38 -4.92 -17.42
CA HIS A 344 -7.19 -5.64 -17.80
C HIS A 344 -7.37 -7.13 -17.47
N THR A 345 -6.72 -8.01 -18.22
CA THR A 345 -6.86 -9.47 -18.03
C THR A 345 -5.49 -10.12 -17.93
N PHE A 346 -5.29 -10.91 -16.89
CA PHE A 346 -4.01 -11.53 -16.58
C PHE A 346 -4.17 -13.02 -16.29
N GLU A 347 -3.25 -13.83 -16.80
CA GLU A 347 -3.15 -15.25 -16.51
C GLU A 347 -1.74 -15.58 -16.00
N LYS A 348 -1.65 -16.46 -15.00
CA LYS A 348 -0.39 -16.87 -14.40
C LYS A 348 0.12 -18.15 -15.05
N GLU A 349 1.21 -18.03 -15.80
CA GLU A 349 1.91 -19.13 -16.46
C GLU A 349 3.33 -19.28 -15.88
N ASN A 350 3.71 -20.49 -15.46
CA ASN A 350 5.03 -20.77 -14.88
C ASN A 350 5.41 -19.82 -13.73
N GLY A 351 4.43 -19.44 -12.92
CA GLY A 351 4.63 -18.52 -11.78
C GLY A 351 4.64 -17.03 -12.14
N GLN A 352 4.54 -16.67 -13.42
CA GLN A 352 4.57 -15.28 -13.89
C GLN A 352 3.21 -14.86 -14.46
N TRP A 353 2.75 -13.66 -14.06
CA TRP A 353 1.55 -13.06 -14.64
C TRP A 353 1.82 -12.54 -16.05
N LYS A 354 0.89 -12.79 -16.96
CA LYS A 354 0.94 -12.30 -18.35
C LYS A 354 -0.38 -11.67 -18.72
N LYS A 355 -0.31 -10.53 -19.42
CA LYS A 355 -1.47 -9.90 -20.04
C LYS A 355 -2.05 -10.82 -21.12
N VAL A 356 -3.36 -11.04 -21.11
CA VAL A 356 -4.05 -11.92 -22.06
C VAL A 356 -4.66 -11.15 -23.23
N PHE A 357 -5.38 -10.06 -22.93
CA PHE A 357 -6.00 -9.19 -23.93
C PHE A 357 -5.52 -7.75 -23.81
N ASP A 358 -5.74 -6.97 -24.87
CA ASP A 358 -5.59 -5.52 -24.78
C ASP A 358 -6.58 -4.90 -23.79
N PRO A 359 -6.23 -3.76 -23.15
CA PRO A 359 -7.12 -3.07 -22.22
C PRO A 359 -8.49 -2.82 -22.84
N MET A 360 -9.53 -3.13 -22.07
CA MET A 360 -10.92 -2.99 -22.48
C MET A 360 -11.51 -1.80 -21.76
N LYS A 361 -12.17 -0.90 -22.49
CA LYS A 361 -12.92 0.19 -21.86
C LYS A 361 -14.07 -0.39 -21.05
N ALA A 362 -14.33 0.23 -19.91
CA ALA A 362 -15.37 -0.16 -18.98
C ALA A 362 -16.01 1.04 -18.31
N VAL A 363 -17.18 0.81 -17.72
CA VAL A 363 -17.83 1.76 -16.81
C VAL A 363 -18.25 1.04 -15.54
N ILE A 364 -18.23 1.74 -14.42
CA ILE A 364 -18.61 1.23 -13.10
C ILE A 364 -19.81 2.03 -12.55
N GLY A 365 -20.12 1.85 -11.26
CA GLY A 365 -21.13 2.63 -10.56
C GLY A 365 -20.95 4.14 -10.79
N SER A 366 -22.05 4.87 -10.96
CA SER A 366 -22.02 6.32 -11.21
C SER A 366 -21.37 7.14 -10.09
N GLY A 367 -21.31 6.59 -8.88
CA GLY A 367 -20.58 7.16 -7.74
C GLY A 367 -19.14 6.65 -7.59
N GLY A 368 -18.61 5.95 -8.59
CA GLY A 368 -17.29 5.37 -8.59
C GLY A 368 -17.17 4.12 -7.71
N PHE A 369 -16.06 3.99 -7.01
CA PHE A 369 -15.71 2.85 -6.16
C PHE A 369 -15.97 3.14 -4.67
N SER A 370 -16.24 2.09 -3.88
CA SER A 370 -16.44 2.17 -2.43
C SER A 370 -15.85 0.97 -1.69
N TYR A 371 -15.10 1.24 -0.62
CA TYR A 371 -14.72 0.23 0.39
C TYR A 371 -15.86 -0.09 1.35
N ASN A 372 -16.74 0.88 1.59
CA ASN A 372 -17.87 0.78 2.50
C ASN A 372 -19.17 0.79 1.69
N LYS A 373 -19.30 -0.21 0.82
CA LYS A 373 -20.44 -0.35 -0.09
C LYS A 373 -21.73 -0.53 0.72
N THR A 374 -22.77 0.20 0.32
CA THR A 374 -24.12 0.12 0.88
C THR A 374 -25.16 0.01 -0.24
N GLU A 375 -26.34 -0.54 0.07
CA GLU A 375 -27.41 -0.71 -0.91
C GLU A 375 -27.85 0.65 -1.48
N GLY A 376 -27.92 0.75 -2.82
CA GLY A 376 -28.34 1.98 -3.50
C GLY A 376 -27.34 3.15 -3.53
N ASP A 377 -26.11 3.01 -3.01
CA ASP A 377 -25.09 4.08 -3.02
C ASP A 377 -24.55 4.47 -4.40
N LYS A 378 -24.93 3.72 -5.44
CA LYS A 378 -24.48 3.87 -6.82
C LYS A 378 -22.96 3.66 -7.03
N LYS A 379 -22.28 3.00 -6.10
CA LYS A 379 -20.83 2.72 -6.15
C LYS A 379 -20.58 1.24 -6.42
N SER A 380 -19.47 0.92 -7.07
CA SER A 380 -18.97 -0.44 -7.22
C SER A 380 -18.07 -0.82 -6.03
N PRO A 381 -18.08 -2.08 -5.56
CA PRO A 381 -17.29 -2.46 -4.40
C PRO A 381 -15.79 -2.56 -4.74
N VAL A 382 -14.94 -2.01 -3.89
CA VAL A 382 -13.48 -2.21 -3.94
C VAL A 382 -13.12 -3.54 -3.30
N GLY A 383 -12.22 -4.29 -3.93
CA GLY A 383 -11.71 -5.54 -3.37
C GLY A 383 -11.41 -6.60 -4.42
N ALA A 384 -11.14 -7.82 -3.95
CA ALA A 384 -10.95 -9.00 -4.76
C ALA A 384 -12.10 -9.98 -4.54
N PHE A 385 -12.76 -10.37 -5.63
CA PHE A 385 -13.97 -11.19 -5.58
C PHE A 385 -13.86 -12.40 -6.50
N PRO A 386 -14.29 -13.60 -6.06
CA PRO A 386 -14.39 -14.76 -6.94
C PRO A 386 -15.34 -14.51 -8.11
N VAL A 387 -15.05 -15.14 -9.25
CA VAL A 387 -15.93 -15.15 -10.43
C VAL A 387 -16.08 -16.57 -10.97
N PHE A 388 -17.01 -17.35 -10.43
CA PHE A 388 -17.13 -18.78 -10.80
C PHE A 388 -18.43 -19.13 -11.54
N ARG A 389 -19.34 -18.17 -11.74
CA ARG A 389 -20.61 -18.40 -12.44
C ARG A 389 -21.06 -17.22 -13.28
N CYS A 390 -21.78 -17.57 -14.33
CA CYS A 390 -22.29 -16.72 -15.38
C CYS A 390 -23.79 -16.94 -15.56
N PHE A 391 -24.46 -15.93 -16.07
CA PHE A 391 -25.87 -15.95 -16.40
C PHE A 391 -26.08 -15.36 -17.79
N GLY A 392 -27.22 -15.66 -18.39
CA GLY A 392 -27.67 -15.00 -19.60
C GLY A 392 -29.07 -15.42 -20.01
N ARG A 393 -29.71 -14.59 -20.82
CA ARG A 393 -31.03 -14.90 -21.40
C ARG A 393 -30.95 -15.85 -22.60
N HIS A 394 -29.75 -16.05 -23.14
CA HIS A 394 -29.46 -16.94 -24.26
C HIS A 394 -28.69 -18.18 -23.81
N GLU A 395 -28.38 -19.07 -24.74
CA GLU A 395 -27.56 -20.25 -24.48
C GLU A 395 -26.13 -19.88 -24.07
N ASN A 396 -25.45 -20.80 -23.38
CA ASN A 396 -24.07 -20.61 -22.95
C ASN A 396 -23.19 -20.17 -24.14
N PRO A 397 -22.53 -19.00 -24.06
CA PRO A 397 -21.71 -18.48 -25.17
C PRO A 397 -20.37 -19.21 -25.36
N GLY A 398 -20.11 -20.28 -24.62
CA GLY A 398 -18.86 -21.02 -24.60
C GLY A 398 -18.02 -20.80 -23.34
N THR A 399 -18.62 -20.33 -22.23
CA THR A 399 -17.92 -20.24 -20.94
C THR A 399 -17.76 -21.62 -20.32
N ARG A 400 -16.63 -21.82 -19.65
CA ARG A 400 -16.33 -23.00 -18.81
C ARG A 400 -16.84 -22.85 -17.38
N LEU A 401 -17.21 -21.63 -16.97
CA LEU A 401 -17.81 -21.36 -15.67
C LEU A 401 -19.22 -21.96 -15.59
N ILE A 402 -19.76 -22.05 -14.37
CA ILE A 402 -21.14 -22.48 -14.16
C ILE A 402 -22.06 -21.49 -14.89
N TYR A 403 -22.88 -21.96 -15.82
CA TYR A 403 -23.77 -21.09 -16.61
C TYR A 403 -25.23 -21.36 -16.29
N THR A 404 -25.96 -20.31 -15.93
CA THR A 404 -27.41 -20.38 -15.71
C THR A 404 -28.15 -19.55 -16.77
N LYS A 405 -28.92 -20.24 -17.62
CA LYS A 405 -29.87 -19.56 -18.50
C LYS A 405 -31.11 -19.17 -17.69
N PHE A 406 -31.42 -17.88 -17.63
CA PHE A 406 -32.63 -17.38 -17.00
C PHE A 406 -33.72 -17.09 -18.04
N ASN A 407 -34.98 -17.06 -17.59
CA ASN A 407 -36.15 -16.79 -18.42
C ASN A 407 -36.97 -15.65 -17.83
N ASP A 408 -38.04 -15.28 -18.53
CA ASP A 408 -39.05 -14.38 -17.98
C ASP A 408 -39.59 -14.92 -16.64
N GLY A 409 -39.70 -14.03 -15.65
CA GLY A 409 -40.06 -14.38 -14.27
C GLY A 409 -38.90 -14.86 -13.38
N ASP A 410 -37.65 -14.66 -13.80
CA ASP A 410 -36.46 -14.88 -12.97
C ASP A 410 -35.88 -13.56 -12.47
N TYR A 411 -35.48 -13.54 -11.20
CA TYR A 411 -35.11 -12.34 -10.47
C TYR A 411 -33.82 -12.50 -9.67
N TRP A 412 -33.14 -11.38 -9.39
CA TRP A 412 -32.14 -11.32 -8.33
C TRP A 412 -32.62 -10.41 -7.22
N VAL A 413 -32.86 -10.96 -6.04
CA VAL A 413 -33.52 -10.21 -4.95
C VAL A 413 -32.54 -9.22 -4.32
N ASP A 414 -32.92 -7.95 -4.29
CA ASP A 414 -32.18 -6.84 -3.68
C ASP A 414 -32.87 -6.29 -2.40
N ASP A 415 -34.04 -6.82 -2.04
CA ASP A 415 -34.77 -6.44 -0.83
C ASP A 415 -34.04 -6.88 0.44
N VAL A 416 -33.50 -5.91 1.18
CA VAL A 416 -32.75 -6.11 2.43
C VAL A 416 -33.57 -6.78 3.54
N ASN A 417 -34.90 -6.75 3.46
CA ASN A 417 -35.79 -7.39 4.42
C ASN A 417 -36.21 -8.81 3.98
N SER A 418 -35.84 -9.23 2.78
CA SER A 418 -36.19 -10.56 2.26
C SER A 418 -35.24 -11.63 2.79
N PRO A 419 -35.73 -12.82 3.17
CA PRO A 419 -34.86 -13.97 3.44
C PRO A 419 -34.10 -14.45 2.19
N TYR A 420 -34.46 -13.95 1.01
CA TYR A 420 -33.81 -14.25 -0.26
C TYR A 420 -32.83 -13.15 -0.70
N TYR A 421 -32.52 -12.17 0.15
CA TYR A 421 -31.61 -11.06 -0.17
C TYR A 421 -30.31 -11.53 -0.83
N ASN A 422 -29.95 -10.86 -1.93
CA ASN A 422 -28.80 -11.13 -2.78
C ASN A 422 -28.73 -12.58 -3.31
N THR A 423 -29.87 -13.11 -3.75
CA THR A 423 -29.95 -14.43 -4.40
C THR A 423 -30.78 -14.42 -5.67
N TYR A 424 -30.45 -15.33 -6.58
CA TYR A 424 -31.25 -15.65 -7.76
C TYR A 424 -32.51 -16.45 -7.37
N GLN A 425 -33.68 -15.99 -7.81
CA GLN A 425 -34.98 -16.58 -7.53
C GLN A 425 -35.78 -16.78 -8.81
N LYS A 426 -36.53 -17.88 -8.88
CA LYS A 426 -37.47 -18.16 -9.95
C LYS A 426 -38.91 -17.90 -9.52
N GLY A 427 -39.74 -17.45 -10.45
CA GLY A 427 -41.16 -17.25 -10.26
C GLY A 427 -41.50 -15.94 -9.54
N PRO A 428 -42.81 -15.63 -9.41
CA PRO A 428 -43.28 -14.34 -8.93
C PRO A 428 -42.88 -14.07 -7.47
N ALA A 429 -42.83 -12.80 -7.09
CA ALA A 429 -42.51 -12.38 -5.73
C ALA A 429 -43.44 -13.04 -4.70
N CYS A 430 -44.77 -12.97 -4.88
CA CYS A 430 -45.76 -13.59 -3.98
C CYS A 430 -45.48 -13.36 -2.47
N GLY A 431 -45.04 -12.14 -2.11
CA GLY A 431 -44.70 -11.75 -0.74
C GLY A 431 -43.30 -12.20 -0.27
N ARG A 432 -42.50 -12.85 -1.13
CA ARG A 432 -41.12 -13.25 -0.82
C ARG A 432 -40.14 -12.09 -0.77
N TRP A 433 -40.40 -11.02 -1.52
CA TRP A 433 -39.62 -9.78 -1.58
C TRP A 433 -40.49 -8.62 -2.08
N ASN A 434 -40.08 -7.39 -1.79
CA ASN A 434 -40.70 -6.17 -2.28
C ASN A 434 -39.95 -5.53 -3.45
N SER A 435 -38.66 -5.84 -3.60
CA SER A 435 -37.80 -5.39 -4.69
C SER A 435 -36.90 -6.55 -5.15
N ALA A 436 -36.62 -6.56 -6.45
CA ALA A 436 -35.64 -7.44 -7.07
C ALA A 436 -35.27 -6.90 -8.46
N GLU A 437 -34.06 -7.20 -8.92
CA GLU A 437 -33.64 -7.03 -10.30
C GLU A 437 -34.42 -8.00 -11.20
N ASP A 438 -35.20 -7.46 -12.13
CA ASP A 438 -35.85 -8.22 -13.20
C ASP A 438 -34.81 -8.60 -14.27
N LEU A 439 -34.33 -9.85 -14.20
CA LEU A 439 -33.21 -10.28 -15.03
C LEU A 439 -33.58 -10.28 -16.52
N TYR A 440 -34.80 -10.70 -16.85
CA TYR A 440 -35.27 -10.76 -18.23
C TYR A 440 -35.71 -9.39 -18.75
N GLY A 441 -36.44 -8.63 -17.93
CA GLY A 441 -36.94 -7.29 -18.25
C GLY A 441 -35.83 -6.25 -18.46
N THR A 442 -34.66 -6.44 -17.83
CA THR A 442 -33.50 -5.54 -18.02
C THR A 442 -32.99 -5.50 -19.46
N GLY A 443 -33.18 -6.58 -20.23
CA GLY A 443 -32.88 -6.60 -21.67
C GLY A 443 -31.38 -6.76 -21.98
N GLU A 444 -30.87 -5.95 -22.91
CA GLU A 444 -29.52 -6.10 -23.47
C GLU A 444 -28.37 -6.10 -22.44
N PRO A 445 -28.37 -5.26 -21.38
CA PRO A 445 -27.32 -5.31 -20.38
C PRO A 445 -27.11 -6.70 -19.76
N TYR A 446 -28.19 -7.45 -19.56
CA TYR A 446 -28.17 -8.81 -18.99
C TYR A 446 -28.29 -9.91 -20.06
N LYS A 447 -28.06 -9.59 -21.34
CA LYS A 447 -27.97 -10.62 -22.38
C LYS A 447 -27.02 -11.75 -21.97
N TYR A 448 -25.88 -11.36 -21.40
CA TYR A 448 -24.95 -12.19 -20.64
C TYR A 448 -24.36 -11.37 -19.49
N PHE A 449 -24.04 -12.00 -18.36
CA PHE A 449 -23.27 -11.39 -17.29
C PHE A 449 -22.50 -12.43 -16.47
N ILE A 450 -21.44 -11.97 -15.81
CA ILE A 450 -20.65 -12.73 -14.83
C ILE A 450 -21.07 -12.23 -13.45
N VAL A 451 -21.27 -13.15 -12.49
CA VAL A 451 -21.51 -12.74 -11.11
C VAL A 451 -20.19 -12.35 -10.47
N ILE A 452 -20.09 -11.12 -9.96
CA ILE A 452 -19.02 -10.72 -9.06
C ILE A 452 -19.47 -11.18 -7.68
N GLU A 453 -18.77 -12.13 -7.06
CA GLU A 453 -19.22 -12.78 -5.81
C GLU A 453 -19.00 -11.90 -4.57
N TYR A 454 -19.36 -10.63 -4.69
CA TYR A 454 -19.46 -9.66 -3.62
C TYR A 454 -20.76 -9.89 -2.83
N ASN A 455 -20.64 -10.05 -1.51
CA ASN A 455 -21.75 -10.24 -0.59
C ASN A 455 -22.67 -11.45 -0.90
N THR A 456 -22.20 -12.47 -1.63
CA THR A 456 -23.05 -13.60 -2.06
C THR A 456 -23.01 -14.81 -1.12
N LYS A 457 -21.96 -14.94 -0.30
CA LYS A 457 -21.77 -16.07 0.64
C LYS A 457 -22.56 -15.87 1.94
N GLU A 458 -22.16 -14.88 2.75
CA GLU A 458 -22.79 -14.56 4.03
C GLU A 458 -24.03 -13.67 3.87
N ARG A 459 -24.14 -12.93 2.76
CA ARG A 459 -25.30 -12.09 2.39
C ARG A 459 -25.74 -11.16 3.52
N VAL A 460 -24.85 -10.25 3.89
CA VAL A 460 -25.13 -9.20 4.87
C VAL A 460 -26.05 -8.16 4.24
N ALA A 461 -27.29 -8.10 4.73
CA ALA A 461 -28.31 -7.18 4.27
C ALA A 461 -27.84 -5.73 4.29
N GLY A 462 -28.12 -4.98 3.21
CA GLY A 462 -27.81 -3.55 3.11
C GLY A 462 -26.38 -3.21 2.71
N THR A 463 -25.50 -4.21 2.54
CA THR A 463 -24.11 -3.98 2.10
C THR A 463 -23.93 -4.03 0.58
N GLY A 464 -25.04 -4.10 -0.17
CA GLY A 464 -25.07 -4.11 -1.63
C GLY A 464 -25.37 -5.51 -2.19
N SER A 465 -26.17 -5.56 -3.25
CA SER A 465 -26.60 -6.78 -3.92
C SER A 465 -26.51 -6.65 -5.44
N ALA A 466 -26.71 -7.77 -6.15
CA ALA A 466 -26.76 -7.83 -7.61
C ALA A 466 -25.55 -7.16 -8.31
N ILE A 467 -24.34 -7.41 -7.81
CA ILE A 467 -23.11 -6.88 -8.40
C ILE A 467 -22.62 -7.82 -9.49
N PHE A 468 -22.64 -7.36 -10.74
CA PHE A 468 -22.30 -8.15 -11.92
C PHE A 468 -21.24 -7.47 -12.78
N MET A 469 -20.61 -8.27 -13.63
CA MET A 469 -19.93 -7.79 -14.83
C MET A 469 -20.82 -8.04 -16.05
N HIS A 470 -21.34 -6.99 -16.69
CA HIS A 470 -22.38 -7.12 -17.72
C HIS A 470 -22.14 -6.24 -18.95
N ILE A 471 -23.05 -6.30 -19.92
CA ILE A 471 -22.93 -5.50 -21.14
C ILE A 471 -23.33 -4.05 -20.83
N TRP A 472 -22.48 -3.07 -21.17
CA TRP A 472 -22.79 -1.67 -20.93
C TRP A 472 -23.96 -1.18 -21.80
N ARG A 473 -24.60 -0.09 -21.39
CA ARG A 473 -25.60 0.59 -22.24
C ARG A 473 -24.95 1.54 -23.25
N GLY A 474 -23.67 1.82 -23.07
CA GLY A 474 -22.83 2.71 -23.85
C GLY A 474 -21.55 2.99 -23.09
N GLU A 475 -20.51 3.44 -23.81
CA GLU A 475 -19.17 3.69 -23.24
C GLU A 475 -19.16 4.79 -22.15
N ASP A 476 -20.11 5.72 -22.18
CA ASP A 476 -20.23 6.81 -21.20
C ASP A 476 -21.47 6.65 -20.28
N MET A 477 -22.06 5.45 -20.21
CA MET A 477 -23.30 5.20 -19.46
C MET A 477 -23.01 4.37 -18.20
N PRO A 478 -22.77 5.00 -17.04
CA PRO A 478 -22.39 4.30 -15.83
C PRO A 478 -23.52 3.42 -15.29
N THR A 479 -23.15 2.49 -14.41
CA THR A 479 -24.07 1.55 -13.77
C THR A 479 -24.55 2.08 -12.41
N ALA A 480 -25.39 1.31 -11.71
CA ALA A 480 -25.71 1.54 -10.30
C ALA A 480 -24.71 0.88 -9.32
N GLY A 481 -23.69 0.16 -9.79
CA GLY A 481 -22.73 -0.53 -8.92
C GLY A 481 -22.07 -1.76 -9.56
N CYS A 482 -22.55 -2.19 -10.73
CA CYS A 482 -21.91 -3.20 -11.56
C CYS A 482 -20.69 -2.66 -12.32
N THR A 483 -19.86 -3.57 -12.83
CA THR A 483 -18.86 -3.25 -13.85
C THR A 483 -19.43 -3.61 -15.22
N ALA A 484 -19.26 -2.76 -16.23
CA ALA A 484 -19.84 -3.03 -17.55
C ALA A 484 -18.88 -2.72 -18.69
N VAL A 485 -18.88 -3.58 -19.71
CA VAL A 485 -18.01 -3.52 -20.89
C VAL A 485 -18.80 -3.77 -22.17
N SER A 486 -18.16 -3.66 -23.33
CA SER A 486 -18.80 -4.03 -24.60
C SER A 486 -19.20 -5.53 -24.64
N GLU A 487 -20.26 -5.88 -25.38
CA GLU A 487 -20.67 -7.29 -25.56
C GLU A 487 -19.50 -8.14 -26.07
N LYS A 488 -18.77 -7.62 -27.05
CA LYS A 488 -17.61 -8.29 -27.66
C LYS A 488 -16.57 -8.65 -26.60
N ASP A 489 -16.28 -7.73 -25.69
CA ASP A 489 -15.24 -7.91 -24.69
C ASP A 489 -15.72 -8.79 -23.53
N LEU A 490 -16.97 -8.64 -23.09
CA LEU A 490 -17.57 -9.56 -22.12
C LEU A 490 -17.52 -11.01 -22.61
N LEU A 491 -17.89 -11.25 -23.87
CA LEU A 491 -17.87 -12.60 -24.46
C LEU A 491 -16.46 -13.18 -24.57
N LYS A 492 -15.43 -12.35 -24.79
CA LYS A 492 -14.03 -12.80 -24.74
C LYS A 492 -13.66 -13.26 -23.32
N ILE A 493 -13.95 -12.42 -22.32
CA ILE A 493 -13.66 -12.71 -20.92
C ILE A 493 -14.37 -14.01 -20.50
N MET A 494 -15.67 -14.12 -20.74
CA MET A 494 -16.45 -15.31 -20.38
C MET A 494 -15.90 -16.62 -20.96
N LYS A 495 -15.40 -16.60 -22.20
CA LYS A 495 -14.79 -17.78 -22.85
C LYS A 495 -13.39 -18.09 -22.33
N TRP A 496 -12.65 -17.06 -21.92
CA TRP A 496 -11.29 -17.18 -21.40
C TRP A 496 -11.24 -17.71 -19.97
N LEU A 497 -12.19 -17.35 -19.11
CA LEU A 497 -12.20 -17.83 -17.73
C LEU A 497 -12.26 -19.37 -17.64
N ASP A 498 -11.46 -19.91 -16.75
CA ASP A 498 -11.31 -21.33 -16.46
C ASP A 498 -11.53 -21.56 -14.95
N PRO A 499 -12.54 -22.36 -14.55
CA PRO A 499 -12.78 -22.61 -13.13
C PRO A 499 -11.61 -23.31 -12.43
N SER A 500 -10.75 -24.05 -13.14
CA SER A 500 -9.56 -24.69 -12.56
C SER A 500 -8.42 -23.72 -12.24
N LEU A 501 -8.54 -22.46 -12.66
CA LEU A 501 -7.57 -21.39 -12.42
C LEU A 501 -8.00 -20.43 -11.31
N ASN A 502 -9.06 -20.77 -10.56
CA ASN A 502 -9.60 -20.00 -9.43
C ASN A 502 -9.76 -18.50 -9.76
N PRO A 503 -10.53 -18.14 -10.79
CA PRO A 503 -10.52 -16.79 -11.32
C PRO A 503 -11.10 -15.76 -10.34
N LEU A 504 -10.46 -14.58 -10.30
CA LEU A 504 -10.86 -13.43 -9.49
C LEU A 504 -11.14 -12.21 -10.37
N ILE A 505 -11.98 -11.31 -9.87
CA ILE A 505 -12.02 -9.91 -10.30
C ILE A 505 -11.49 -9.01 -9.17
N LEU A 506 -10.53 -8.16 -9.50
CA LEU A 506 -9.98 -7.13 -8.63
C LEU A 506 -10.53 -5.78 -9.08
N GLN A 507 -11.07 -5.01 -8.16
CA GLN A 507 -11.68 -3.71 -8.44
C GLN A 507 -11.04 -2.65 -7.55
N PHE A 508 -10.19 -1.78 -8.09
CA PHE A 508 -9.47 -0.76 -7.32
C PHE A 508 -9.22 0.49 -8.17
N PRO A 509 -9.23 1.70 -7.59
CA PRO A 509 -8.70 2.87 -8.28
C PRO A 509 -7.16 2.78 -8.34
N VAL A 510 -6.55 3.34 -9.39
CA VAL A 510 -5.11 3.27 -9.68
C VAL A 510 -4.29 3.84 -8.52
N GLU A 511 -4.73 4.93 -7.91
CA GLU A 511 -4.16 5.51 -6.68
C GLU A 511 -4.01 4.48 -5.55
N HIS A 512 -4.92 3.52 -5.45
CA HIS A 512 -4.86 2.45 -4.44
C HIS A 512 -4.20 1.17 -4.96
N ILE A 513 -3.97 1.06 -6.26
CA ILE A 513 -3.16 -0.03 -6.82
C ILE A 513 -1.68 0.19 -6.46
N GLN A 514 -1.24 1.45 -6.38
CA GLN A 514 0.13 1.83 -6.03
C GLN A 514 0.57 1.31 -4.66
N GLN A 515 -0.33 1.25 -3.68
CA GLN A 515 -0.04 0.71 -2.34
C GLN A 515 0.37 -0.78 -2.35
N PHE A 516 0.10 -1.48 -3.45
CA PHE A 516 0.45 -2.88 -3.65
C PHE A 516 1.63 -3.06 -4.60
N ILE A 517 2.27 -2.03 -5.13
CA ILE A 517 3.40 -2.20 -6.07
C ILE A 517 4.76 -2.20 -5.34
N SER A 518 4.76 -1.91 -4.04
CA SER A 518 5.93 -1.85 -3.15
C SER A 518 6.44 -3.20 -2.66
#